data_AF-A0A7V1CXD5-F1
#
_entry.id   AF-A0A7V1CXD5-F1
#
_cell.length_a   1.000
_cell.length_b   1.000
_cell.length_c   1.000
_cell.angle_alpha   90.00
_cell.angle_beta   90.00
_cell.angle_gamma   90.00
#
_symmetry.space_group_name_H-M   'P 1'
#
loop_
_entity.id
_entity.type
_entity.pdbx_description
1 polymer ?
#
loop_
_entity_poly.entity_id
_entity_poly.type
_entity_poly.pdbx_seq_one_letter_code
_entity_poly.pdbx_strand_id
1 'polypeptide(L)'
;IRALGSPIRNGEAYHTGCIPFYKHFQTAVKSCSQGGVRGGAATLFYPLWHLEVENLLVLKNNRGVDDNRVRHLDYGVQFNKLMYARLIKDDYITLFSPSDVPGLYDAFFEDQDEFDRLYVQYEQDESIRKKRIKAIELFSMFAQERASTGRIYLQNVDHCNTHSPFIAKVAPIRQSNLCLEIALPTKPLSNVNDEEGEIALCTLSAFNLGAIESLDELEELAELAVRALDNLLDFQDYPVPAAHNATMGRRTLGIGVINYAYYLAKNGKRYSDGSANALTHKTFEAIQYYLMKASNELAKERGACPKFNETTYSQGIMPTDTYKRDLDKICDEPLHLDWDTLRANIKKHGMRNSTLSALMPSETSSQISNATNGIEPPRGHISVKASKDGILKQVVPEYERLKDNYELLWDIPSNKGYIELVGIMQKFVDQTISANTNYDPNKFEGGKVPMKVLLQDLLGAYKLGVKTLYYHNTRDGASDAQDDTPDVEDDDCAGGACKI
;
A
#
# COMPACT_ATOMS: atom_id res chain seq x y z
N ILE A 1 -10.76 10.64 -14.23
CA ILE A 1 -10.89 10.98 -15.68
C ILE A 1 -12.21 10.37 -16.17
N ARG A 2 -12.94 11.03 -17.06
CA ARG A 2 -14.23 10.50 -17.60
C ARG A 2 -13.99 9.40 -18.63
N ALA A 3 -14.95 8.50 -18.79
CA ALA A 3 -14.78 7.34 -19.65
C ALA A 3 -14.78 7.67 -21.17
N LEU A 4 -14.25 6.76 -21.99
CA LEU A 4 -14.31 6.77 -23.45
C LEU A 4 -15.75 7.00 -23.94
N GLY A 5 -15.95 7.91 -24.88
CA GLY A 5 -17.26 8.25 -25.44
C GLY A 5 -18.10 9.20 -24.58
N SER A 6 -17.60 9.68 -23.44
CA SER A 6 -18.27 10.74 -22.67
C SER A 6 -18.28 12.06 -23.46
N PRO A 7 -19.34 12.88 -23.36
CA PRO A 7 -19.42 14.13 -24.11
C PRO A 7 -18.40 15.17 -23.62
N ILE A 8 -17.89 15.99 -24.55
CA ILE A 8 -17.08 17.18 -24.28
C ILE A 8 -17.89 18.39 -24.79
N ARG A 9 -17.98 19.46 -23.99
CA ARG A 9 -18.73 20.70 -24.31
C ARG A 9 -20.13 20.40 -24.87
N ASN A 10 -20.95 19.68 -24.11
CA ASN A 10 -22.32 19.33 -24.48
C ASN A 10 -22.46 18.59 -25.83
N GLY A 11 -21.44 17.83 -26.25
CA GLY A 11 -21.50 16.97 -27.43
C GLY A 11 -20.76 17.49 -28.66
N GLU A 12 -20.02 18.60 -28.55
CA GLU A 12 -19.14 19.08 -29.63
C GLU A 12 -18.05 18.06 -30.00
N ALA A 13 -17.60 17.26 -29.02
CA ALA A 13 -16.64 16.18 -29.24
C ALA A 13 -16.87 15.01 -28.29
N TYR A 14 -16.29 13.86 -28.62
CA TYR A 14 -16.30 12.66 -27.77
C TYR A 14 -14.93 12.46 -27.11
N HIS A 15 -14.94 12.15 -25.82
CA HIS A 15 -13.74 11.88 -25.04
C HIS A 15 -13.07 10.58 -25.48
N THR A 16 -11.75 10.58 -25.66
CA THR A 16 -10.95 9.43 -26.15
C THR A 16 -10.58 8.41 -25.07
N GLY A 17 -11.12 8.58 -23.86
CA GLY A 17 -10.98 7.64 -22.73
C GLY A 17 -9.74 7.86 -21.87
N CYS A 18 -9.55 6.97 -20.90
CA CYS A 18 -8.45 7.08 -19.93
C CYS A 18 -7.08 6.68 -20.50
N ILE A 19 -7.05 5.69 -21.40
CA ILE A 19 -5.80 5.05 -21.86
C ILE A 19 -4.80 6.04 -22.50
N PRO A 20 -5.20 6.98 -23.40
CA PRO A 20 -4.26 7.95 -23.95
C PRO A 20 -3.60 8.84 -22.88
N PHE A 21 -4.35 9.26 -21.86
CA PHE A 21 -3.80 10.01 -20.74
C PHE A 21 -2.83 9.16 -19.90
N TYR A 22 -3.14 7.87 -19.70
CA TYR A 22 -2.25 6.96 -18.98
C TYR A 22 -0.92 6.73 -19.73
N LYS A 23 -0.96 6.66 -21.07
CA LYS A 23 0.26 6.67 -21.89
C LYS A 23 1.08 7.94 -21.68
N HIS A 24 0.42 9.10 -21.65
CA HIS A 24 1.09 10.38 -21.39
C HIS A 24 1.76 10.40 -20.00
N PHE A 25 1.06 9.93 -18.96
CA PHE A 25 1.64 9.77 -17.63
C PHE A 25 2.83 8.80 -17.63
N GLN A 26 2.76 7.69 -18.37
CA GLN A 26 3.88 6.76 -18.51
C GLN A 26 5.10 7.46 -19.12
N THR A 27 4.91 8.25 -20.19
CA THR A 27 6.03 8.98 -20.80
C THR A 27 6.62 10.03 -19.86
N ALA A 28 5.79 10.70 -19.05
CA ALA A 28 6.26 11.65 -18.03
C ALA A 28 7.06 10.93 -16.93
N VAL A 29 6.61 9.76 -16.46
CA VAL A 29 7.33 8.95 -15.45
C VAL A 29 8.68 8.46 -15.98
N LYS A 30 8.77 8.17 -17.27
CA LYS A 30 9.98 7.65 -17.91
C LYS A 30 10.87 8.73 -18.54
N SER A 31 10.50 10.00 -18.47
CA SER A 31 11.28 11.08 -19.09
C SER A 31 12.63 11.31 -18.39
N CYS A 32 12.75 10.93 -17.12
CA CYS A 32 13.97 11.03 -16.33
C CYS A 32 14.18 9.78 -15.47
N SER A 33 15.44 9.43 -15.21
CA SER A 33 15.79 8.40 -14.22
C SER A 33 15.77 9.01 -12.81
N GLN A 34 15.38 8.21 -11.81
CA GLN A 34 15.41 8.59 -10.40
C GLN A 34 16.86 8.75 -9.95
N GLY A 35 17.36 10.00 -10.01
CA GLY A 35 18.71 10.38 -9.58
C GLY A 35 19.86 9.69 -10.33
N GLY A 36 19.64 9.23 -11.57
CA GLY A 36 20.67 8.51 -12.35
C GLY A 36 20.95 7.06 -11.91
N VAL A 37 20.19 6.52 -10.94
CA VAL A 37 20.45 5.18 -10.36
C VAL A 37 19.38 4.16 -10.71
N ARG A 38 18.09 4.55 -10.78
CA ARG A 38 16.96 3.66 -11.13
C ARG A 38 16.02 4.33 -12.13
N GLY A 39 15.36 3.54 -12.98
CA GLY A 39 14.31 4.08 -13.86
C GLY A 39 13.10 4.57 -13.07
N GLY A 40 12.45 5.65 -13.50
CA GLY A 40 11.23 6.16 -12.86
C GLY A 40 10.11 5.10 -12.85
N ALA A 41 9.36 5.02 -11.75
CA ALA A 41 8.27 4.06 -11.56
C ALA A 41 7.07 4.73 -10.91
N ALA A 42 5.86 4.31 -11.26
CA ALA A 42 4.62 4.82 -10.68
C ALA A 42 3.51 3.77 -10.71
N THR A 43 2.58 3.91 -9.77
CA THR A 43 1.33 3.15 -9.67
C THR A 43 0.15 4.10 -9.89
N LEU A 44 -0.79 3.71 -10.76
CA LEU A 44 -1.98 4.51 -11.07
C LEU A 44 -3.24 3.87 -10.48
N PHE A 45 -4.09 4.66 -9.82
CA PHE A 45 -5.27 4.18 -9.10
C PHE A 45 -6.58 4.47 -9.84
N TYR A 46 -7.51 3.51 -9.79
CA TYR A 46 -8.87 3.68 -10.32
C TYR A 46 -9.90 2.80 -9.58
N PRO A 47 -11.18 3.24 -9.49
CA PRO A 47 -12.23 2.45 -8.88
C PRO A 47 -12.60 1.22 -9.72
N LEU A 48 -12.89 0.10 -9.05
CA LEU A 48 -13.37 -1.13 -9.70
C LEU A 48 -14.65 -0.88 -10.51
N TRP A 49 -15.49 0.06 -10.10
CA TRP A 49 -16.73 0.40 -10.79
C TRP A 49 -16.55 1.36 -11.98
N HIS A 50 -15.31 1.73 -12.35
CA HIS A 50 -15.08 2.60 -13.50
C HIS A 50 -15.59 1.95 -14.81
N LEU A 51 -16.23 2.72 -15.69
CA LEU A 51 -16.81 2.21 -16.95
C LEU A 51 -15.80 1.51 -17.87
N GLU A 52 -14.53 1.92 -17.80
CA GLU A 52 -13.44 1.32 -18.57
C GLU A 52 -12.69 0.20 -17.82
N VAL A 53 -13.11 -0.24 -16.63
CA VAL A 53 -12.32 -1.13 -15.74
C VAL A 53 -11.79 -2.38 -16.44
N GLU A 54 -12.59 -3.04 -17.28
CA GLU A 54 -12.18 -4.25 -18.02
C GLU A 54 -10.97 -3.98 -18.92
N ASN A 55 -10.92 -2.80 -19.55
CA ASN A 55 -9.79 -2.37 -20.37
C ASN A 55 -8.60 -1.92 -19.53
N LEU A 56 -8.85 -1.31 -18.37
CA LEU A 56 -7.80 -0.83 -17.46
C LEU A 56 -7.06 -1.99 -16.77
N LEU A 57 -7.76 -3.08 -16.44
CA LEU A 57 -7.18 -4.26 -15.78
C LEU A 57 -6.11 -4.95 -16.65
N VAL A 58 -6.29 -4.94 -17.97
CA VAL A 58 -5.42 -5.66 -18.92
C VAL A 58 -4.29 -4.79 -19.49
N LEU A 59 -4.06 -3.58 -18.97
CA LEU A 59 -3.07 -2.64 -19.52
C LEU A 59 -1.62 -3.16 -19.45
N LYS A 60 -1.32 -4.01 -18.46
CA LYS A 60 -0.01 -4.68 -18.32
C LYS A 60 0.09 -6.00 -19.07
N ASN A 61 -1.01 -6.53 -19.60
CA ASN A 61 -1.00 -7.83 -20.24
C ASN A 61 -0.06 -7.81 -21.47
N ASN A 62 0.82 -8.79 -21.56
CA ASN A 62 1.78 -8.88 -22.66
C ASN A 62 1.09 -9.13 -24.00
N ARG A 63 -0.07 -9.80 -24.01
CA ARG A 63 -0.88 -10.01 -25.21
C ARG A 63 -1.79 -8.81 -25.44
N GLY A 64 -1.81 -8.26 -26.66
CA GLY A 64 -2.63 -7.10 -27.04
C GLY A 64 -1.92 -6.22 -28.07
N VAL A 65 -2.61 -5.19 -28.56
CA VAL A 65 -2.02 -4.17 -29.45
C VAL A 65 -1.46 -3.02 -28.62
N ASP A 66 -0.43 -2.34 -29.09
CA ASP A 66 0.19 -1.30 -28.26
C ASP A 66 -0.76 -0.14 -27.94
N ASP A 67 -1.71 0.18 -28.82
CA ASP A 67 -2.70 1.25 -28.61
C ASP A 67 -3.54 1.06 -27.34
N ASN A 68 -3.80 -0.18 -26.93
CA ASN A 68 -4.59 -0.51 -25.74
C ASN A 68 -3.74 -1.03 -24.57
N ARG A 69 -2.44 -0.71 -24.53
CA ARG A 69 -1.50 -1.17 -23.50
C ARG A 69 -0.65 -0.04 -22.93
N VAL A 70 -0.37 -0.14 -21.64
CA VAL A 70 0.47 0.78 -20.85
C VAL A 70 1.20 -0.07 -19.80
N ARG A 71 2.24 -0.78 -20.25
CA ARG A 71 2.85 -1.89 -19.50
C ARG A 71 3.88 -1.47 -18.44
N HIS A 72 4.42 -0.26 -18.55
CA HIS A 72 5.53 0.23 -17.71
C HIS A 72 5.08 1.08 -16.52
N LEU A 73 3.77 1.12 -16.26
CA LEU A 73 3.16 1.58 -15.01
C LEU A 73 2.51 0.39 -14.30
N ASP A 74 2.44 0.45 -12.98
CA ASP A 74 1.64 -0.48 -12.18
C ASP A 74 0.27 0.12 -11.88
N TYR A 75 -0.67 -0.69 -11.38
CA TYR A 75 -2.06 -0.26 -11.19
C TYR A 75 -2.61 -0.67 -9.84
N GLY A 76 -3.26 0.24 -9.14
CA GLY A 76 -3.99 -0.02 -7.91
C GLY A 76 -5.50 0.03 -8.13
N VAL A 77 -6.17 -1.11 -7.99
CA VAL A 77 -7.62 -1.20 -8.16
C VAL A 77 -8.29 -0.97 -6.81
N GLN A 78 -9.28 -0.09 -6.80
CA GLN A 78 -9.91 0.39 -5.56
C GLN A 78 -11.26 -0.29 -5.33
N PHE A 79 -11.42 -0.88 -4.14
CA PHE A 79 -12.57 -1.67 -3.72
C PHE A 79 -13.16 -1.10 -2.43
N ASN A 80 -14.45 -1.34 -2.21
CA ASN A 80 -15.11 -1.16 -0.93
C ASN A 80 -16.03 -2.34 -0.62
N LYS A 81 -16.65 -2.31 0.56
CA LYS A 81 -17.60 -3.33 1.05
C LYS A 81 -18.66 -3.74 0.03
N LEU A 82 -19.26 -2.79 -0.69
CA LEU A 82 -20.33 -3.08 -1.63
C LEU A 82 -19.85 -3.99 -2.76
N MET A 83 -18.65 -3.74 -3.31
CA MET A 83 -18.08 -4.57 -4.37
C MET A 83 -17.90 -6.02 -3.91
N TYR A 84 -17.39 -6.24 -2.70
CA TYR A 84 -17.27 -7.57 -2.11
C TYR A 84 -18.63 -8.20 -1.81
N ALA A 85 -19.61 -7.41 -1.35
CA ALA A 85 -20.96 -7.91 -1.10
C ALA A 85 -21.64 -8.40 -2.39
N ARG A 86 -21.42 -7.73 -3.52
CA ARG A 86 -21.90 -8.20 -4.84
C ARG A 86 -21.27 -9.53 -5.23
N LEU A 87 -19.96 -9.71 -5.00
CA LEU A 87 -19.29 -10.99 -5.23
C LEU A 87 -19.89 -12.12 -4.38
N ILE A 88 -20.04 -11.89 -3.07
CA ILE A 88 -20.52 -12.91 -2.12
C ILE A 88 -21.96 -13.34 -2.43
N LYS A 89 -22.79 -12.41 -2.92
CA LYS A 89 -24.20 -12.65 -3.26
C LYS A 89 -24.42 -13.16 -4.69
N ASP A 90 -23.35 -13.42 -5.45
CA ASP A 90 -23.41 -13.77 -6.89
C ASP A 90 -24.23 -12.76 -7.71
N ASP A 91 -24.02 -11.47 -7.43
CA ASP A 91 -24.75 -10.36 -8.05
C ASP A 91 -23.88 -9.65 -9.12
N TYR A 92 -24.42 -8.59 -9.71
CA TYR A 92 -23.76 -7.77 -10.70
C TYR A 92 -23.10 -6.54 -10.06
N ILE A 93 -22.02 -6.09 -10.67
CA ILE A 93 -21.43 -4.78 -10.48
C ILE A 93 -21.82 -3.92 -11.68
N THR A 94 -22.30 -2.71 -11.39
CA THR A 94 -22.61 -1.70 -12.40
C THR A 94 -21.45 -0.73 -12.53
N LEU A 95 -21.02 -0.53 -13.77
CA LEU A 95 -19.90 0.30 -14.14
C LEU A 95 -20.39 1.65 -14.65
N PHE A 96 -19.77 2.73 -14.18
CA PHE A 96 -20.16 4.12 -14.48
C PHE A 96 -18.95 4.95 -14.88
N SER A 97 -19.16 5.96 -15.74
CA SER A 97 -18.19 7.04 -15.89
C SER A 97 -18.35 7.96 -14.69
N PRO A 98 -17.28 8.34 -13.96
CA PRO A 98 -17.40 9.23 -12.80
C PRO A 98 -18.06 10.58 -13.12
N SER A 99 -18.05 11.02 -14.38
CA SER A 99 -18.73 12.24 -14.83
C SER A 99 -20.26 12.17 -14.79
N ASP A 100 -20.82 10.96 -14.83
CA ASP A 100 -22.25 10.74 -15.07
C ASP A 100 -23.01 10.42 -13.77
N VAL A 101 -22.29 10.32 -12.65
CA VAL A 101 -22.79 9.91 -11.33
C VAL A 101 -22.35 10.91 -10.25
N PRO A 102 -22.96 12.10 -10.19
CA PRO A 102 -22.57 13.16 -9.26
C PRO A 102 -22.48 12.69 -7.81
N GLY A 103 -21.41 13.06 -7.11
CA GLY A 103 -21.20 12.69 -5.70
C GLY A 103 -20.82 11.22 -5.45
N LEU A 104 -20.99 10.31 -6.41
CA LEU A 104 -20.67 8.89 -6.20
C LEU A 104 -19.17 8.66 -5.95
N TYR A 105 -18.31 9.37 -6.68
CA TYR A 105 -16.86 9.24 -6.52
C TYR A 105 -16.40 9.67 -5.13
N ASP A 106 -16.91 10.78 -4.59
CA ASP A 106 -16.54 11.27 -3.27
C ASP A 106 -17.06 10.32 -2.17
N ALA A 107 -18.34 9.94 -2.25
CA ALA A 107 -18.96 9.01 -1.31
C ALA A 107 -18.23 7.65 -1.24
N PHE A 108 -17.67 7.16 -2.36
CA PHE A 108 -16.92 5.90 -2.41
C PHE A 108 -15.78 5.83 -1.39
N PHE A 109 -15.15 6.96 -1.09
CA PHE A 109 -14.08 7.07 -0.08
C PHE A 109 -14.60 7.60 1.25
N GLU A 110 -15.53 8.54 1.23
CA GLU A 110 -15.88 9.37 2.38
C GLU A 110 -17.02 8.80 3.25
N ASP A 111 -18.01 8.16 2.63
CA ASP A 111 -19.27 7.80 3.29
C ASP A 111 -19.91 6.58 2.59
N GLN A 112 -19.75 5.40 3.20
CA GLN A 112 -20.17 4.14 2.57
C GLN A 112 -21.69 4.00 2.48
N ASP A 113 -22.43 4.56 3.43
CA ASP A 113 -23.89 4.52 3.40
C ASP A 113 -24.44 5.41 2.28
N GLU A 114 -23.83 6.59 2.08
CA GLU A 114 -24.16 7.47 0.96
C GLU A 114 -23.73 6.88 -0.38
N PHE A 115 -22.58 6.20 -0.44
CA PHE A 115 -22.16 5.46 -1.64
C PHE A 115 -23.17 4.39 -2.00
N ASP A 116 -23.59 3.55 -1.06
CA ASP A 116 -24.59 2.49 -1.30
C ASP A 116 -25.91 3.09 -1.81
N ARG A 117 -26.36 4.21 -1.21
CA ARG A 117 -27.57 4.92 -1.62
C ARG A 117 -27.48 5.44 -3.05
N LEU A 118 -26.43 6.19 -3.38
CA LEU A 118 -26.21 6.76 -4.70
C LEU A 118 -25.97 5.68 -5.75
N TYR A 119 -25.22 4.63 -5.43
CA TYR A 119 -24.91 3.55 -6.34
C TYR A 119 -26.19 2.82 -6.79
N VAL A 120 -27.06 2.43 -5.84
CA VAL A 120 -28.34 1.77 -6.16
C VAL A 120 -29.29 2.71 -6.89
N GLN A 121 -29.33 4.00 -6.51
CA GLN A 121 -30.11 5.01 -7.22
C GLN A 121 -29.68 5.09 -8.70
N TYR A 122 -28.38 5.21 -8.96
CA TYR A 122 -27.85 5.31 -10.32
C TYR A 122 -27.91 4.00 -11.09
N GLU A 123 -27.98 2.84 -10.44
CA GLU A 123 -28.30 1.57 -11.09
C GLU A 123 -29.71 1.58 -11.70
N GLN A 124 -30.68 2.19 -11.02
CA GLN A 124 -32.09 2.24 -11.44
C GLN A 124 -32.40 3.34 -12.46
N ASP A 125 -31.57 4.38 -12.56
CA ASP A 125 -31.81 5.52 -13.46
C ASP A 125 -31.46 5.22 -14.93
N GLU A 126 -32.44 4.91 -15.77
CA GLU A 126 -32.23 4.56 -17.18
C GLU A 126 -31.58 5.67 -18.03
N SER A 127 -31.56 6.92 -17.56
CA SER A 127 -30.90 8.03 -18.28
C SER A 127 -29.38 8.02 -18.16
N ILE A 128 -28.83 7.32 -17.16
CA ILE A 128 -27.39 7.27 -16.89
C ILE A 128 -26.73 6.18 -17.72
N ARG A 129 -25.66 6.55 -18.43
CA ARG A 129 -24.81 5.60 -19.15
C ARG A 129 -24.13 4.66 -18.15
N LYS A 130 -24.38 3.35 -18.31
CA LYS A 130 -23.85 2.32 -17.43
C LYS A 130 -23.65 0.98 -18.15
N LYS A 131 -22.83 0.10 -17.58
CA LYS A 131 -22.66 -1.29 -18.03
C LYS A 131 -22.76 -2.23 -16.82
N ARG A 132 -23.46 -3.36 -16.94
CA ARG A 132 -23.49 -4.39 -15.88
C ARG A 132 -22.57 -5.54 -16.24
N ILE A 133 -21.82 -6.03 -15.26
CA ILE A 133 -20.95 -7.21 -15.34
C ILE A 133 -21.18 -8.08 -14.11
N LYS A 134 -21.13 -9.40 -14.24
CA LYS A 134 -21.24 -10.27 -13.04
C LYS A 134 -20.05 -10.02 -12.14
N ALA A 135 -20.27 -9.91 -10.83
CA ALA A 135 -19.19 -9.64 -9.88
C ALA A 135 -18.09 -10.71 -9.96
N ILE A 136 -18.47 -11.99 -10.08
CA ILE A 136 -17.51 -13.10 -10.23
C ILE A 136 -16.63 -12.96 -11.48
N GLU A 137 -17.16 -12.47 -12.59
CA GLU A 137 -16.40 -12.26 -13.83
C GLU A 137 -15.36 -11.15 -13.62
N LEU A 138 -15.77 -10.00 -13.07
CA LEU A 138 -14.88 -8.87 -12.84
C LEU A 138 -13.79 -9.16 -11.80
N PHE A 139 -14.13 -9.83 -10.70
CA PHE A 139 -13.16 -10.25 -9.69
C PHE A 139 -12.20 -11.32 -10.24
N SER A 140 -12.68 -12.23 -11.09
CA SER A 140 -11.82 -13.22 -11.74
C SER A 140 -10.84 -12.55 -12.72
N MET A 141 -11.29 -11.55 -13.49
CA MET A 141 -10.41 -10.76 -14.35
C MET A 141 -9.32 -10.05 -13.54
N PHE A 142 -9.70 -9.39 -12.44
CA PHE A 142 -8.74 -8.75 -11.53
C PHE A 142 -7.71 -9.75 -11.01
N ALA A 143 -8.16 -10.87 -10.46
CA ALA A 143 -7.27 -11.88 -9.88
C ALA A 143 -6.36 -12.53 -10.94
N GLN A 144 -6.85 -12.73 -12.16
CA GLN A 144 -6.07 -13.27 -13.27
C GLN A 144 -4.95 -12.31 -13.71
N GLU A 145 -5.26 -11.03 -13.93
CA GLU A 145 -4.26 -10.03 -14.33
C GLU A 145 -3.26 -9.77 -13.19
N ARG A 146 -3.72 -9.78 -11.93
CA ARG A 146 -2.86 -9.74 -10.74
C ARG A 146 -1.90 -10.93 -10.69
N ALA A 147 -2.39 -12.15 -10.86
CA ALA A 147 -1.55 -13.36 -10.82
C ALA A 147 -0.58 -13.43 -12.01
N SER A 148 -1.00 -12.97 -13.19
CA SER A 148 -0.17 -13.04 -14.41
C SER A 148 0.99 -12.03 -14.40
N THR A 149 0.78 -10.86 -13.80
CA THR A 149 1.76 -9.76 -13.85
C THR A 149 2.47 -9.50 -12.52
N GLY A 150 1.89 -9.97 -11.42
CA GLY A 150 2.32 -9.63 -10.06
C GLY A 150 2.02 -8.20 -9.62
N ARG A 151 1.53 -7.34 -10.53
CA ARG A 151 1.57 -5.86 -10.40
C ARG A 151 0.24 -5.15 -10.67
N ILE A 152 -0.86 -5.88 -10.50
CA ILE A 152 -2.20 -5.29 -10.32
C ILE A 152 -2.53 -5.37 -8.83
N TYR A 153 -2.43 -4.23 -8.17
CA TYR A 153 -2.55 -4.04 -6.73
C TYR A 153 -3.98 -3.78 -6.29
N LEU A 154 -4.23 -3.87 -4.99
CA LEU A 154 -5.52 -3.65 -4.39
C LEU A 154 -5.46 -2.55 -3.32
N GLN A 155 -6.48 -1.69 -3.27
CA GLN A 155 -6.74 -0.78 -2.17
C GLN A 155 -8.20 -0.91 -1.69
N ASN A 156 -8.38 -1.20 -0.39
CA ASN A 156 -9.66 -1.19 0.30
C ASN A 156 -9.94 0.22 0.82
N VAL A 157 -10.67 1.01 0.04
CA VAL A 157 -10.81 2.45 0.28
C VAL A 157 -11.65 2.78 1.50
N ASP A 158 -12.59 1.90 1.85
CA ASP A 158 -13.37 2.00 3.07
C ASP A 158 -12.49 1.79 4.31
N HIS A 159 -11.62 0.77 4.33
CA HIS A 159 -10.65 0.57 5.42
C HIS A 159 -9.66 1.73 5.53
N CYS A 160 -9.22 2.30 4.40
CA CYS A 160 -8.34 3.47 4.37
C CYS A 160 -8.96 4.74 4.98
N ASN A 161 -10.29 4.82 5.13
CA ASN A 161 -10.98 6.01 5.63
C ASN A 161 -11.72 5.78 6.96
N THR A 162 -12.19 4.56 7.24
CA THR A 162 -12.84 4.20 8.51
C THR A 162 -11.85 3.95 9.64
N HIS A 163 -10.66 3.45 9.31
CA HIS A 163 -9.54 3.28 10.24
C HIS A 163 -8.36 4.12 9.76
N SER A 164 -8.43 5.43 10.01
CA SER A 164 -7.51 6.43 9.46
C SER A 164 -7.20 7.51 10.48
N PRO A 165 -5.99 8.11 10.43
CA PRO A 165 -5.69 9.32 11.16
C PRO A 165 -6.45 10.56 10.62
N PHE A 166 -7.15 10.46 9.48
CA PHE A 166 -7.84 11.60 8.86
C PHE A 166 -9.36 11.50 8.92
N ILE A 167 -10.02 12.65 9.07
CA ILE A 167 -11.48 12.76 9.00
C ILE A 167 -11.88 12.69 7.52
N ALA A 168 -12.54 11.60 7.11
CA ALA A 168 -12.85 11.33 5.71
C ALA A 168 -13.63 12.47 5.02
N LYS A 169 -14.57 13.12 5.70
CA LYS A 169 -15.34 14.25 5.14
C LYS A 169 -14.54 15.54 4.92
N VAL A 170 -13.30 15.61 5.43
CA VAL A 170 -12.45 16.81 5.35
C VAL A 170 -11.19 16.53 4.52
N ALA A 171 -10.52 15.43 4.80
CA ALA A 171 -9.26 15.05 4.18
C ALA A 171 -9.21 13.54 3.89
N PRO A 172 -10.04 13.02 2.96
CA PRO A 172 -10.12 11.59 2.69
C PRO A 172 -8.87 11.07 1.98
N ILE A 173 -8.61 9.79 2.21
CA ILE A 173 -7.60 9.01 1.49
C ILE A 173 -8.23 8.46 0.21
N ARG A 174 -7.81 8.98 -0.95
CA ARG A 174 -8.34 8.57 -2.26
C ARG A 174 -7.36 7.77 -3.14
N GLN A 175 -6.14 7.52 -2.67
CA GLN A 175 -5.14 6.73 -3.40
C GLN A 175 -4.05 6.21 -2.43
N SER A 176 -3.05 5.52 -2.98
CA SER A 176 -1.80 5.20 -2.28
C SER A 176 -0.59 5.69 -3.09
N ASN A 177 0.64 5.37 -2.67
CA ASN A 177 1.88 5.56 -3.44
C ASN A 177 2.24 4.33 -4.31
N LEU A 178 3.47 4.33 -4.86
CA LEU A 178 4.05 3.26 -5.67
C LEU A 178 3.97 1.87 -5.01
N CYS A 179 4.34 1.78 -3.72
CA CYS A 179 4.52 0.51 -3.02
C CYS A 179 3.34 0.12 -2.11
N LEU A 180 2.24 0.88 -2.12
CA LEU A 180 0.98 0.57 -1.44
C LEU A 180 1.01 0.71 0.10
N GLU A 181 2.00 1.39 0.68
CA GLU A 181 2.12 1.65 2.14
C GLU A 181 1.73 3.06 2.57
N ILE A 182 1.66 4.02 1.65
CA ILE A 182 1.35 5.43 1.96
C ILE A 182 -0.09 5.76 1.66
N ALA A 183 -0.82 6.26 2.65
CA ALA A 183 -2.24 6.61 2.56
C ALA A 183 -2.45 8.02 3.09
N LEU A 184 -2.36 9.02 2.20
CA LEU A 184 -2.40 10.45 2.55
C LEU A 184 -3.41 11.24 1.70
N PRO A 185 -3.99 12.34 2.23
CA PRO A 185 -4.93 13.17 1.50
C PRO A 185 -4.26 13.89 0.33
N THR A 186 -4.99 14.04 -0.78
CA THR A 186 -4.55 14.80 -1.96
C THR A 186 -5.69 15.65 -2.49
N LYS A 187 -5.32 16.74 -3.20
CA LYS A 187 -6.25 17.59 -3.94
C LYS A 187 -5.70 17.79 -5.36
N PRO A 188 -6.52 17.60 -6.41
CA PRO A 188 -6.09 17.81 -7.80
C PRO A 188 -5.58 19.23 -8.02
N LEU A 189 -4.63 19.37 -8.95
CA LEU A 189 -4.07 20.66 -9.35
C LEU A 189 -4.75 21.15 -10.64
N SER A 190 -5.06 22.44 -10.71
CA SER A 190 -5.49 23.11 -11.94
C SER A 190 -4.33 23.48 -12.86
N ASN A 191 -3.14 23.71 -12.28
CA ASN A 191 -1.88 23.98 -12.97
C ASN A 191 -0.69 23.60 -12.06
N VAL A 192 0.54 23.57 -12.60
CA VAL A 192 1.72 23.11 -11.85
C VAL A 192 2.06 23.96 -10.61
N ASN A 193 1.69 25.24 -10.59
CA ASN A 193 1.95 26.17 -9.49
C ASN A 193 0.70 26.46 -8.65
N ASP A 194 -0.32 25.61 -8.74
CA ASP A 194 -1.56 25.75 -7.97
C ASP A 194 -1.28 25.56 -6.47
N GLU A 195 -1.46 26.61 -5.67
CA GLU A 195 -1.24 26.60 -4.23
C GLU A 195 -2.37 25.93 -3.43
N GLU A 196 -3.55 25.78 -4.04
CA GLU A 196 -4.74 25.15 -3.44
C GLU A 196 -4.79 23.63 -3.66
N GLY A 197 -3.97 23.13 -4.59
CA GLY A 197 -3.72 21.70 -4.77
C GLY A 197 -2.93 21.11 -3.61
N GLU A 198 -3.00 19.78 -3.44
CA GLU A 198 -2.24 19.06 -2.41
C GLU A 198 -1.60 17.82 -3.03
N ILE A 199 -0.26 17.82 -3.11
CA ILE A 199 0.54 16.63 -3.46
C ILE A 199 1.10 16.06 -2.16
N ALA A 200 0.66 14.87 -1.78
CA ALA A 200 1.14 14.22 -0.57
C ALA A 200 2.59 13.75 -0.72
N LEU A 201 3.43 14.12 0.24
CA LEU A 201 4.77 13.55 0.43
C LEU A 201 4.82 12.81 1.77
N CYS A 202 5.67 11.80 1.84
CA CYS A 202 5.92 11.07 3.07
C CYS A 202 7.42 10.85 3.24
N THR A 203 7.93 11.19 4.42
CA THR A 203 9.34 11.00 4.78
C THR A 203 9.46 9.73 5.61
N LEU A 204 10.37 8.84 5.20
CA LEU A 204 10.43 7.47 5.68
C LEU A 204 11.64 7.20 6.57
N SER A 205 11.45 6.31 7.54
CA SER A 205 12.51 5.65 8.31
C SER A 205 12.02 4.27 8.76
N ALA A 206 12.84 3.50 9.47
CA ALA A 206 12.39 2.22 10.02
C ALA A 206 13.15 1.86 11.30
N PHE A 207 12.46 1.20 12.24
CA PHE A 207 13.09 0.55 13.38
C PHE A 207 13.64 -0.83 12.99
N ASN A 208 14.85 -1.15 13.44
CA ASN A 208 15.41 -2.48 13.29
C ASN A 208 15.00 -3.35 14.49
N LEU A 209 13.96 -4.17 14.32
CA LEU A 209 13.44 -5.03 15.39
C LEU A 209 14.46 -6.09 15.85
N GLY A 210 15.45 -6.38 15.01
CA GLY A 210 16.50 -7.31 15.39
C GLY A 210 17.51 -6.73 16.38
N ALA A 211 17.70 -5.41 16.37
CA ALA A 211 18.72 -4.72 17.15
C ALA A 211 18.26 -4.29 18.55
N ILE A 212 16.95 -4.29 18.80
CA ILE A 212 16.39 -3.99 20.13
C ILE A 212 16.36 -5.25 21.00
N GLU A 213 16.70 -5.09 22.28
CA GLU A 213 16.59 -6.14 23.31
C GLU A 213 15.24 -6.07 24.03
N SER A 214 14.71 -4.86 24.23
CA SER A 214 13.36 -4.61 24.77
C SER A 214 12.55 -3.68 23.88
N LEU A 215 11.21 -3.81 23.95
CA LEU A 215 10.30 -2.87 23.30
C LEU A 215 10.34 -1.46 23.94
N ASP A 216 10.84 -1.34 25.17
CA ASP A 216 10.94 -0.03 25.86
C ASP A 216 12.00 0.88 25.23
N GLU A 217 13.01 0.30 24.54
CA GLU A 217 14.01 1.06 23.78
C GLU A 217 13.36 1.86 22.63
N LEU A 218 12.16 1.47 22.18
CA LEU A 218 11.44 2.20 21.15
C LEU A 218 11.03 3.60 21.59
N GLU A 219 10.97 3.90 22.89
CA GLU A 219 10.65 5.25 23.36
C GLU A 219 11.70 6.28 22.89
N GLU A 220 12.98 6.03 23.19
CA GLU A 220 14.09 6.90 22.78
C GLU A 220 14.26 6.90 21.26
N LEU A 221 14.17 5.71 20.63
CA LEU A 221 14.31 5.59 19.18
C LEU A 221 13.19 6.34 18.44
N ALA A 222 11.96 6.32 18.95
CA ALA A 222 10.85 7.08 18.39
C ALA A 222 11.07 8.59 18.52
N GLU A 223 11.58 9.07 19.65
CA GLU A 223 11.93 10.47 19.81
C GLU A 223 12.97 10.92 18.76
N LEU A 224 14.06 10.15 18.62
CA LEU A 224 15.11 10.43 17.65
C LEU A 224 14.58 10.42 16.21
N ALA A 225 13.85 9.36 15.83
CA ALA A 225 13.33 9.20 14.47
C ALA A 225 12.32 10.31 14.12
N VAL A 226 11.34 10.58 14.98
CA VAL A 226 10.33 11.61 14.72
C VAL A 226 10.96 12.99 14.62
N ARG A 227 11.87 13.37 15.54
CA ARG A 227 12.56 14.67 15.48
C ARG A 227 13.46 14.80 14.25
N ALA A 228 14.21 13.76 13.91
CA ALA A 228 15.09 13.80 12.74
C ALA A 228 14.30 13.99 11.45
N LEU A 229 13.21 13.24 11.27
CA LEU A 229 12.38 13.37 10.08
C LEU A 229 11.58 14.67 10.06
N ASP A 230 11.06 15.14 11.21
CA ASP A 230 10.35 16.43 11.28
C ASP A 230 11.28 17.60 10.89
N ASN A 231 12.53 17.59 11.33
CA ASN A 231 13.53 18.58 10.92
C ASN A 231 13.84 18.50 9.41
N LEU A 232 13.86 17.30 8.83
CA LEU A 232 14.09 17.11 7.40
C LEU A 232 13.00 17.78 6.55
N LEU A 233 11.76 17.82 7.05
CA LEU A 233 10.66 18.50 6.35
C LEU A 233 10.96 19.99 6.13
N ASP A 234 11.58 20.65 7.10
CA ASP A 234 11.93 22.07 7.01
C ASP A 234 13.26 22.31 6.28
N PHE A 235 14.11 21.28 6.21
CA PHE A 235 15.44 21.36 5.60
C PHE A 235 15.44 21.16 4.08
N GLN A 236 14.56 20.29 3.56
CA GLN A 236 14.54 19.94 2.14
C GLN A 236 13.84 20.99 1.25
N ASP A 237 14.23 21.04 -0.02
CA ASP A 237 13.55 21.85 -1.04
C ASP A 237 12.31 21.15 -1.63
N TYR A 238 11.36 21.94 -2.11
CA TYR A 238 10.12 21.45 -2.73
C TYR A 238 9.95 22.03 -4.13
N PRO A 239 10.00 21.20 -5.19
CA PRO A 239 9.93 21.68 -6.57
C PRO A 239 8.52 22.12 -7.00
N VAL A 240 7.48 21.82 -6.20
CA VAL A 240 6.08 22.13 -6.51
C VAL A 240 5.41 22.72 -5.26
N PRO A 241 4.75 23.90 -5.34
CA PRO A 241 4.08 24.55 -4.20
C PRO A 241 3.06 23.65 -3.50
N ALA A 242 2.23 22.93 -4.26
CA ALA A 242 1.25 21.99 -3.71
C ALA A 242 1.88 20.89 -2.82
N ALA A 243 3.13 20.49 -3.11
CA ALA A 243 3.84 19.51 -2.30
C ALA A 243 4.40 20.13 -1.01
N HIS A 244 4.94 21.35 -1.09
CA HIS A 244 5.37 22.12 0.07
C HIS A 244 4.20 22.39 1.03
N ASN A 245 3.09 22.92 0.52
CA ASN A 245 1.93 23.30 1.32
C ASN A 245 1.28 22.09 2.01
N ALA A 246 1.16 20.96 1.30
CA ALA A 246 0.67 19.71 1.88
C ALA A 246 1.61 19.20 3.00
N THR A 247 2.92 19.21 2.75
CA THR A 247 3.92 18.74 3.71
C THR A 247 3.99 19.63 4.95
N MET A 248 4.05 20.95 4.78
CA MET A 248 4.09 21.88 5.91
C MET A 248 2.77 21.91 6.69
N GLY A 249 1.64 21.70 6.00
CA GLY A 249 0.33 21.65 6.64
C GLY A 249 0.13 20.41 7.51
N ARG A 250 0.56 19.22 7.05
CA ARG A 250 0.26 17.93 7.71
C ARG A 250 1.46 17.26 8.37
N ARG A 251 2.68 17.58 7.93
CA ARG A 251 3.96 17.06 8.42
C ARG A 251 4.02 15.54 8.51
N THR A 252 3.61 14.87 7.43
CA THR A 252 3.34 13.43 7.38
C THR A 252 4.60 12.59 7.31
N LEU A 253 4.77 11.68 8.28
CA LEU A 253 5.87 10.73 8.38
C LEU A 253 5.37 9.29 8.15
N GLY A 254 6.31 8.40 7.79
CA GLY A 254 6.08 6.97 7.58
C GLY A 254 7.24 6.15 8.10
N ILE A 255 7.23 5.86 9.41
CA ILE A 255 8.24 5.07 10.10
C ILE A 255 7.75 3.63 10.16
N GLY A 256 8.52 2.73 9.57
CA GLY A 256 8.22 1.30 9.49
C GLY A 256 9.11 0.44 10.36
N VAL A 257 9.23 -0.83 9.97
CA VAL A 257 10.13 -1.79 10.61
C VAL A 257 10.94 -2.53 9.55
N ILE A 258 12.12 -2.99 9.93
CA ILE A 258 12.89 -4.00 9.21
C ILE A 258 13.24 -5.14 10.17
N ASN A 259 13.73 -6.24 9.61
CA ASN A 259 14.21 -7.40 10.36
C ASN A 259 13.12 -8.18 11.12
N TYR A 260 11.86 -8.04 10.71
CA TYR A 260 10.74 -8.69 11.40
C TYR A 260 10.81 -10.22 11.34
N ALA A 261 11.24 -10.81 10.21
CA ALA A 261 11.38 -12.27 10.11
C ALA A 261 12.41 -12.82 11.11
N TYR A 262 13.54 -12.12 11.25
CA TYR A 262 14.54 -12.44 12.29
C TYR A 262 13.97 -12.22 13.70
N TYR A 263 13.20 -11.14 13.92
CA TYR A 263 12.53 -10.89 15.19
C TYR A 263 11.58 -12.03 15.59
N LEU A 264 10.82 -12.59 14.63
CA LEU A 264 10.02 -13.79 14.87
C LEU A 264 10.90 -15.01 15.19
N ALA A 265 11.95 -15.24 14.40
CA ALA A 265 12.85 -16.38 14.58
C ALA A 265 13.57 -16.36 15.95
N LYS A 266 14.05 -15.19 16.41
CA LYS A 266 14.72 -15.04 17.71
C LYS A 266 13.77 -15.26 18.89
N ASN A 267 12.47 -15.04 18.69
CA ASN A 267 11.40 -15.29 19.67
C ASN A 267 10.70 -16.66 19.48
N GLY A 268 11.22 -17.52 18.59
CA GLY A 268 10.66 -18.85 18.35
C GLY A 268 9.24 -18.84 17.79
N LYS A 269 8.87 -17.80 17.02
CA LYS A 269 7.55 -17.64 16.41
C LYS A 269 7.64 -17.80 14.89
N ARG A 270 6.49 -18.11 14.27
CA ARG A 270 6.35 -18.34 12.83
C ARG A 270 5.25 -17.46 12.23
N TYR A 271 5.29 -17.29 10.91
CA TYR A 271 4.30 -16.53 10.16
C TYR A 271 2.99 -17.31 9.98
N SER A 272 3.08 -18.63 9.79
CA SER A 272 1.96 -19.40 9.22
C SER A 272 0.97 -20.00 10.21
N ASP A 273 1.38 -20.18 11.47
CA ASP A 273 0.67 -20.99 12.47
C ASP A 273 -0.06 -20.17 13.55
N GLY A 274 -0.04 -18.84 13.44
CA GLY A 274 -0.65 -17.92 14.40
C GLY A 274 0.16 -17.73 15.69
N SER A 275 1.30 -18.40 15.85
CA SER A 275 2.13 -18.32 17.07
C SER A 275 2.68 -16.91 17.34
N ALA A 276 2.82 -16.10 16.29
CA ALA A 276 3.31 -14.73 16.35
C ALA A 276 2.22 -13.69 16.70
N ASN A 277 0.91 -14.02 16.65
CA ASN A 277 -0.17 -13.02 16.72
C ASN A 277 -0.08 -12.09 17.94
N ALA A 278 0.11 -12.65 19.14
CA ALA A 278 0.26 -11.90 20.38
C ALA A 278 1.57 -11.07 20.42
N LEU A 279 2.67 -11.64 19.94
CA LEU A 279 3.96 -10.94 19.85
C LEU A 279 3.84 -9.73 18.93
N THR A 280 3.27 -9.91 17.74
CA THR A 280 3.05 -8.84 16.76
C THR A 280 2.17 -7.75 17.32
N HIS A 281 1.08 -8.10 18.00
CA HIS A 281 0.21 -7.11 18.62
C HIS A 281 0.99 -6.27 19.63
N LYS A 282 1.68 -6.91 20.58
CA LYS A 282 2.51 -6.22 21.58
C LYS A 282 3.59 -5.34 20.96
N THR A 283 4.29 -5.82 19.94
CA THR A 283 5.33 -5.06 19.24
C THR A 283 4.78 -3.82 18.55
N PHE A 284 3.68 -3.95 17.80
CA PHE A 284 3.12 -2.84 17.04
C PHE A 284 2.30 -1.87 17.89
N GLU A 285 1.76 -2.31 19.02
CA GLU A 285 1.27 -1.42 20.07
C GLU A 285 2.38 -0.49 20.54
N ALA A 286 3.54 -1.05 20.95
CA ALA A 286 4.66 -0.29 21.45
C ALA A 286 5.19 0.72 20.42
N ILE A 287 5.39 0.27 19.18
CA ILE A 287 5.83 1.14 18.07
C ILE A 287 4.90 2.35 17.93
N GLN A 288 3.60 2.11 17.77
CA GLN A 288 2.68 3.21 17.51
C GLN A 288 2.52 4.12 18.72
N TYR A 289 2.43 3.55 19.93
CA TYR A 289 2.32 4.33 21.16
C TYR A 289 3.52 5.27 21.33
N TYR A 290 4.74 4.76 21.20
CA TYR A 290 5.95 5.57 21.38
C TYR A 290 6.15 6.60 20.25
N LEU A 291 5.78 6.27 19.01
CA LEU A 291 5.75 7.26 17.92
C LEU A 291 4.77 8.40 18.20
N MET A 292 3.55 8.08 18.63
CA MET A 292 2.52 9.08 18.95
C MET A 292 2.92 9.92 20.17
N LYS A 293 3.53 9.30 21.19
CA LYS A 293 4.10 10.00 22.34
C LYS A 293 5.20 10.97 21.90
N ALA A 294 6.16 10.54 21.10
CA ALA A 294 7.24 11.38 20.59
C ALA A 294 6.71 12.60 19.80
N SER A 295 5.71 12.39 18.92
CA SER A 295 5.09 13.49 18.17
C SER A 295 4.26 14.42 19.05
N ASN A 296 3.62 13.91 20.11
CA ASN A 296 2.91 14.73 21.09
C ASN A 296 3.87 15.59 21.93
N GLU A 297 4.99 15.03 22.40
CA GLU A 297 6.02 15.82 23.10
C GLU A 297 6.62 16.88 22.18
N LEU A 298 6.89 16.55 20.92
CA LEU A 298 7.37 17.51 19.93
C LEU A 298 6.34 18.62 19.63
N ALA A 299 5.04 18.30 19.69
CA ALA A 299 3.97 19.30 19.59
C ALA A 299 3.93 20.25 20.78
N LYS A 300 4.24 19.78 22.00
CA LYS A 300 4.35 20.65 23.19
C LYS A 300 5.52 21.62 23.05
N GLU A 301 6.62 21.18 22.45
CA GLU A 301 7.82 22.01 22.23
C GLU A 301 7.62 23.02 21.09
N ARG A 302 7.05 22.60 19.96
CA ARG A 302 7.08 23.36 18.69
C ARG A 302 5.70 23.68 18.09
N GLY A 303 4.63 23.28 18.76
CA GLY A 303 3.27 23.33 18.23
C GLY A 303 2.93 22.12 17.34
N ALA A 304 1.66 21.73 17.36
CA ALA A 304 1.08 20.73 16.47
C ALA A 304 1.16 21.17 14.99
N CYS A 305 1.02 20.22 14.05
CA CYS A 305 0.95 20.58 12.63
C CYS A 305 -0.25 21.50 12.34
N PRO A 306 -0.14 22.44 11.37
CA PRO A 306 -1.20 23.40 11.06
C PRO A 306 -2.57 22.79 10.76
N LYS A 307 -2.63 21.65 10.07
CA LYS A 307 -3.87 20.93 9.71
C LYS A 307 -4.22 19.80 10.69
N PHE A 308 -3.72 19.84 11.93
CA PHE A 308 -4.03 18.82 12.93
C PHE A 308 -5.53 18.66 13.19
N ASN A 309 -6.31 19.74 13.09
CA ASN A 309 -7.77 19.74 13.23
C ASN A 309 -8.52 18.88 12.18
N GLU A 310 -7.86 18.47 11.10
CA GLU A 310 -8.42 17.57 10.08
C GLU A 310 -8.20 16.08 10.42
N THR A 311 -7.55 15.78 11.55
CA THR A 311 -7.24 14.42 11.99
C THR A 311 -8.27 13.87 12.97
N THR A 312 -8.47 12.55 12.97
CA THR A 312 -9.25 11.84 14.00
C THR A 312 -8.59 11.99 15.38
N TYR A 313 -7.27 12.13 15.43
CA TYR A 313 -6.50 12.42 16.65
C TYR A 313 -6.92 13.72 17.34
N SER A 314 -7.25 14.76 16.57
CA SER A 314 -7.76 16.02 17.15
C SER A 314 -9.08 15.86 17.91
N GLN A 315 -9.88 14.85 17.55
CA GLN A 315 -11.12 14.49 18.23
C GLN A 315 -10.87 13.56 19.44
N GLY A 316 -9.63 13.10 19.59
CA GLY A 316 -9.23 12.10 20.57
C GLY A 316 -9.62 10.69 20.19
N ILE A 317 -9.76 10.39 18.89
CA ILE A 317 -9.98 9.04 18.38
C ILE A 317 -8.60 8.45 18.04
N MET A 318 -8.31 7.27 18.57
CA MET A 318 -7.01 6.59 18.46
C MET A 318 -7.14 5.35 17.54
N PRO A 319 -6.02 4.76 17.07
CA PRO A 319 -6.09 3.57 16.21
C PRO A 319 -6.77 2.39 16.93
N THR A 320 -6.61 2.31 18.25
CA THR A 320 -7.24 1.33 19.14
C THR A 320 -8.77 1.44 19.22
N ASP A 321 -9.39 2.51 18.70
CA ASP A 321 -10.85 2.65 18.71
C ASP A 321 -11.50 2.18 17.40
N THR A 322 -10.78 2.34 16.28
CA THR A 322 -11.34 2.28 14.92
C THR A 322 -10.93 1.04 14.12
N TYR A 323 -10.05 0.20 14.67
CA TYR A 323 -9.59 -1.01 14.00
C TYR A 323 -10.72 -2.00 13.69
N LYS A 324 -10.46 -2.89 12.72
CA LYS A 324 -11.41 -3.92 12.31
C LYS A 324 -11.63 -4.96 13.41
N ARG A 325 -12.81 -4.99 14.01
CA ARG A 325 -13.17 -5.86 15.17
C ARG A 325 -13.05 -7.37 14.94
N ASP A 326 -12.96 -7.84 13.71
CA ASP A 326 -12.67 -9.27 13.46
C ASP A 326 -11.27 -9.68 13.96
N LEU A 327 -10.36 -8.73 14.18
CA LEU A 327 -9.04 -8.99 14.77
C LEU A 327 -9.12 -9.55 16.20
N ASP A 328 -10.17 -9.20 16.96
CA ASP A 328 -10.37 -9.69 18.33
C ASP A 328 -10.62 -11.21 18.38
N LYS A 329 -10.93 -11.84 17.24
CA LYS A 329 -11.13 -13.30 17.12
C LYS A 329 -9.83 -14.08 16.89
N ILE A 330 -8.75 -13.39 16.52
CA ILE A 330 -7.47 -14.02 16.15
C ILE A 330 -6.31 -13.60 17.08
N CYS A 331 -6.51 -12.57 17.91
CA CYS A 331 -5.53 -12.11 18.89
C CYS A 331 -6.25 -11.47 20.09
N ASP A 332 -5.99 -11.98 21.28
CA ASP A 332 -6.56 -11.52 22.56
C ASP A 332 -5.53 -10.81 23.45
N GLU A 333 -4.33 -10.49 22.91
CA GLU A 333 -3.29 -9.76 23.63
C GLU A 333 -3.84 -8.41 24.13
N PRO A 334 -3.72 -8.10 25.44
CA PRO A 334 -4.18 -6.84 26.00
C PRO A 334 -3.26 -5.69 25.57
N LEU A 335 -3.76 -4.46 25.70
CA LEU A 335 -2.91 -3.28 25.61
C LEU A 335 -2.08 -3.15 26.89
N HIS A 336 -0.78 -2.91 26.75
CA HIS A 336 0.17 -2.76 27.87
C HIS A 336 0.49 -1.31 28.21
N LEU A 337 0.21 -0.37 27.30
CA LEU A 337 0.58 1.04 27.44
C LEU A 337 -0.65 1.92 27.75
N ASP A 338 -0.41 3.07 28.40
CA ASP A 338 -1.48 3.96 28.86
C ASP A 338 -2.01 4.87 27.75
N TRP A 339 -2.83 4.28 26.88
CA TRP A 339 -3.48 4.97 25.76
C TRP A 339 -4.43 6.08 26.20
N ASP A 340 -5.01 6.02 27.40
CA ASP A 340 -5.96 7.03 27.87
C ASP A 340 -5.26 8.32 28.28
N THR A 341 -4.12 8.21 28.97
CA THR A 341 -3.26 9.37 29.26
C THR A 341 -2.71 9.97 27.96
N LEU A 342 -2.24 9.14 27.03
CA LEU A 342 -1.75 9.62 25.73
C LEU A 342 -2.86 10.33 24.94
N ARG A 343 -4.08 9.76 24.90
CA ARG A 343 -5.26 10.36 24.27
C ARG A 343 -5.57 11.73 24.86
N ALA A 344 -5.57 11.86 26.18
CA ALA A 344 -5.81 13.14 26.86
C ALA A 344 -4.73 14.18 26.50
N ASN A 345 -3.46 13.76 26.46
CA ASN A 345 -2.35 14.62 26.08
C ASN A 345 -2.42 15.05 24.61
N ILE A 346 -2.80 14.16 23.69
CA ILE A 346 -2.99 14.48 22.27
C ILE A 346 -4.15 15.45 22.08
N LYS A 347 -5.28 15.28 22.77
CA LYS A 347 -6.38 16.27 22.70
C LYS A 347 -5.96 17.65 23.20
N LYS A 348 -5.10 17.70 24.24
CA LYS A 348 -4.67 18.95 24.86
C LYS A 348 -3.56 19.67 24.07
N HIS A 349 -2.59 18.93 23.55
CA HIS A 349 -1.37 19.49 22.97
C HIS A 349 -1.21 19.23 21.47
N GLY A 350 -2.03 18.35 20.91
CA GLY A 350 -1.97 17.91 19.52
C GLY A 350 -0.80 16.99 19.22
N MET A 351 -0.53 16.77 17.94
CA MET A 351 0.64 16.06 17.44
C MET A 351 1.38 16.89 16.40
N ARG A 352 2.70 16.81 16.39
CA ARG A 352 3.54 17.53 15.43
C ARG A 352 3.32 17.02 14.01
N ASN A 353 2.95 15.75 13.86
CA ASN A 353 2.84 15.05 12.58
C ASN A 353 1.45 14.41 12.47
N SER A 354 0.78 14.54 11.32
CA SER A 354 -0.56 13.93 11.11
C SER A 354 -0.52 12.40 10.97
N THR A 355 0.62 11.87 10.52
CA THR A 355 0.89 10.43 10.42
C THR A 355 2.30 10.15 10.87
N LEU A 356 2.53 8.96 11.42
CA LEU A 356 3.83 8.55 11.95
C LEU A 356 4.29 7.21 11.39
N SER A 357 3.38 6.25 11.17
CA SER A 357 3.76 4.88 10.78
C SER A 357 3.25 4.46 9.39
N ALA A 358 4.11 3.73 8.67
CA ALA A 358 3.82 3.08 7.39
C ALA A 358 4.83 1.93 7.18
N LEU A 359 4.39 0.77 6.68
CA LEU A 359 5.30 -0.38 6.53
C LEU A 359 5.68 -0.58 5.06
N MET A 360 6.81 0.03 4.68
CA MET A 360 7.38 -0.02 3.33
C MET A 360 8.21 -1.29 3.08
N PRO A 361 8.36 -1.73 1.81
CA PRO A 361 9.39 -2.67 1.46
C PRO A 361 10.76 -1.98 1.58
N SER A 362 11.74 -2.65 2.18
CA SER A 362 13.02 -2.02 2.53
C SER A 362 14.21 -2.65 1.79
N GLU A 363 14.13 -2.78 0.46
CA GLU A 363 15.05 -3.65 -0.29
C GLU A 363 16.53 -3.28 -0.16
N THR A 364 16.86 -1.99 -0.11
CA THR A 364 18.25 -1.48 -0.04
C THR A 364 18.67 -1.12 1.38
N SER A 365 17.82 -0.46 2.16
CA SER A 365 18.15 -0.04 3.52
C SER A 365 18.34 -1.23 4.48
N SER A 366 17.60 -2.32 4.31
CA SER A 366 17.80 -3.55 5.12
C SER A 366 19.18 -4.16 4.89
N GLN A 367 19.72 -4.09 3.68
CA GLN A 367 21.03 -4.67 3.35
C GLN A 367 22.16 -4.05 4.16
N ILE A 368 22.11 -2.72 4.35
CA ILE A 368 23.10 -1.98 5.14
C ILE A 368 23.18 -2.50 6.58
N SER A 369 22.03 -2.86 7.16
CA SER A 369 21.95 -3.39 8.53
C SER A 369 22.04 -4.92 8.61
N ASN A 370 22.36 -5.57 7.49
CA ASN A 370 22.22 -7.02 7.30
C ASN A 370 20.86 -7.58 7.77
N ALA A 371 19.76 -6.83 7.63
CA ALA A 371 18.44 -7.20 8.12
C ALA A 371 17.59 -7.92 7.05
N THR A 372 16.59 -8.70 7.48
CA THR A 372 15.52 -9.14 6.56
C THR A 372 14.66 -7.95 6.12
N ASN A 373 14.12 -8.00 4.90
CA ASN A 373 13.42 -6.87 4.29
C ASN A 373 12.04 -6.63 4.92
N GLY A 374 11.81 -5.47 5.52
CA GLY A 374 10.51 -5.06 6.04
C GLY A 374 9.90 -6.09 7.00
N ILE A 375 8.65 -6.46 6.71
CA ILE A 375 7.91 -7.53 7.38
C ILE A 375 8.00 -8.90 6.67
N GLU A 376 8.71 -8.98 5.55
CA GLU A 376 8.65 -10.14 4.66
C GLU A 376 9.51 -11.31 5.16
N PRO A 377 9.01 -12.56 5.05
CA PRO A 377 9.85 -13.73 5.26
C PRO A 377 10.89 -13.83 4.13
N PRO A 378 12.14 -14.23 4.44
CA PRO A 378 13.18 -14.37 3.43
C PRO A 378 12.86 -15.50 2.46
N ARG A 379 13.22 -15.34 1.17
CA ARG A 379 13.02 -16.39 0.14
C ARG A 379 13.87 -17.64 0.40
N GLY A 380 15.05 -17.44 0.96
CA GLY A 380 16.01 -18.47 1.35
C GLY A 380 16.96 -17.93 2.42
N HIS A 381 17.75 -18.80 3.03
CA HIS A 381 18.76 -18.37 4.01
C HIS A 381 19.88 -17.54 3.40
N ILE A 382 20.10 -17.66 2.09
CA ILE A 382 21.00 -16.81 1.31
C ILE A 382 20.17 -16.11 0.25
N SER A 383 20.11 -14.78 0.31
CA SER A 383 19.55 -13.97 -0.77
C SER A 383 20.65 -13.62 -1.75
N VAL A 384 20.43 -13.88 -3.03
CA VAL A 384 21.28 -13.42 -4.13
C VAL A 384 20.67 -12.13 -4.69
N LYS A 385 21.45 -11.05 -4.75
CA LYS A 385 20.99 -9.75 -5.26
C LYS A 385 21.98 -9.22 -6.29
N ALA A 386 21.47 -8.80 -7.44
CA ALA A 386 22.26 -8.09 -8.43
C ALA A 386 22.49 -6.63 -7.99
N SER A 387 23.72 -6.16 -8.10
CA SER A 387 24.11 -4.76 -7.90
C SER A 387 24.91 -4.26 -9.10
N LYS A 388 25.19 -2.95 -9.18
CA LYS A 388 26.07 -2.39 -10.22
C LYS A 388 27.48 -3.01 -10.18
N ASP A 389 27.91 -3.47 -9.01
CA ASP A 389 29.25 -4.01 -8.75
C ASP A 389 29.29 -5.55 -8.79
N GLY A 390 28.19 -6.21 -9.17
CA GLY A 390 28.08 -7.67 -9.31
C GLY A 390 27.05 -8.31 -8.37
N ILE A 391 27.16 -9.64 -8.23
CA ILE A 391 26.25 -10.46 -7.43
C ILE A 391 26.64 -10.37 -5.95
N LEU A 392 25.74 -9.87 -5.12
CA LEU A 392 25.87 -9.83 -3.67
C LEU A 392 25.07 -10.98 -3.05
N LYS A 393 25.76 -11.84 -2.28
CA LYS A 393 25.14 -12.88 -1.48
C LYS A 393 25.00 -12.40 -0.05
N GLN A 394 23.77 -12.36 0.46
CA GLN A 394 23.47 -11.92 1.82
C GLN A 394 22.89 -13.09 2.61
N VAL A 395 23.53 -13.45 3.72
CA VAL A 395 23.06 -14.50 4.63
C VAL A 395 22.13 -13.89 5.68
N VAL A 396 21.03 -14.56 6.01
CA VAL A 396 20.11 -14.12 7.07
C VAL A 396 20.82 -13.95 8.43
N PRO A 397 20.41 -12.98 9.27
CA PRO A 397 20.97 -12.77 10.60
C PRO A 397 21.01 -14.03 11.45
N GLU A 398 22.14 -14.25 12.13
CA GLU A 398 22.34 -15.36 13.07
C GLU A 398 21.97 -16.74 12.52
N TYR A 399 22.23 -16.97 11.22
CA TYR A 399 21.93 -18.21 10.53
C TYR A 399 22.37 -19.47 11.30
N GLU A 400 23.60 -19.49 11.82
CA GLU A 400 24.14 -20.66 12.54
C GLU A 400 23.27 -21.08 13.74
N ARG A 401 22.69 -20.11 14.44
CA ARG A 401 21.85 -20.32 15.63
C ARG A 401 20.38 -20.51 15.28
N LEU A 402 19.88 -19.81 14.27
CA LEU A 402 18.44 -19.64 14.02
C LEU A 402 17.95 -20.23 12.71
N LYS A 403 18.77 -20.93 11.91
CA LYS A 403 18.38 -21.51 10.61
C LYS A 403 17.06 -22.28 10.65
N ASP A 404 16.81 -23.04 11.72
CA ASP A 404 15.63 -23.90 11.89
C ASP A 404 14.41 -23.13 12.46
N ASN A 405 14.67 -21.95 13.04
CA ASN A 405 13.64 -21.04 13.56
C ASN A 405 13.09 -20.11 12.47
N TYR A 406 13.87 -19.80 11.43
CA TYR A 406 13.34 -19.08 10.28
C TYR A 406 12.25 -19.90 9.59
N GLU A 407 11.19 -19.21 9.17
CA GLU A 407 10.22 -19.75 8.22
C GLU A 407 10.44 -19.03 6.88
N LEU A 408 10.92 -19.77 5.88
CA LEU A 408 11.18 -19.21 4.56
C LEU A 408 9.87 -19.01 3.80
N LEU A 409 9.88 -18.07 2.85
CA LEU A 409 8.69 -17.67 2.07
C LEU A 409 7.94 -18.87 1.48
N TRP A 410 8.68 -19.81 0.87
CA TRP A 410 8.08 -20.95 0.18
C TRP A 410 7.80 -22.16 1.07
N ASP A 411 8.22 -22.13 2.35
CA ASP A 411 7.87 -23.16 3.33
C ASP A 411 6.48 -22.88 3.93
N ILE A 412 6.06 -21.60 3.94
CA ILE A 412 4.73 -21.17 4.41
C ILE A 412 3.63 -21.91 3.61
N PRO A 413 2.70 -22.62 4.28
CA PRO A 413 1.67 -23.42 3.62
C PRO A 413 0.56 -22.60 2.95
N SER A 414 0.24 -21.42 3.49
CA SER A 414 -0.80 -20.53 2.95
C SER A 414 -0.60 -19.08 3.40
N ASN A 415 -1.22 -18.12 2.72
CA ASN A 415 -1.14 -16.70 3.09
C ASN A 415 -1.89 -16.36 4.39
N LYS A 416 -2.73 -17.27 4.93
CA LYS A 416 -3.62 -16.99 6.06
C LYS A 416 -2.88 -16.38 7.26
N GLY A 417 -1.85 -17.05 7.77
CA GLY A 417 -1.10 -16.56 8.94
C GLY A 417 -0.42 -15.22 8.69
N TYR A 418 0.20 -15.03 7.52
CA TYR A 418 0.78 -13.74 7.15
C TYR A 418 -0.28 -12.63 7.07
N ILE A 419 -1.45 -12.88 6.46
CA ILE A 419 -2.55 -11.92 6.40
C ILE A 419 -3.09 -11.59 7.80
N GLU A 420 -3.15 -12.56 8.71
CA GLU A 420 -3.50 -12.33 10.12
C GLU A 420 -2.51 -11.37 10.79
N LEU A 421 -1.21 -11.58 10.61
CA LEU A 421 -0.17 -10.69 11.14
C LEU A 421 -0.26 -9.29 10.55
N VAL A 422 -0.47 -9.16 9.23
CA VAL A 422 -0.68 -7.86 8.57
C VAL A 422 -1.90 -7.15 9.15
N GLY A 423 -3.01 -7.86 9.36
CA GLY A 423 -4.20 -7.30 10.00
C GLY A 423 -3.92 -6.79 11.41
N ILE A 424 -3.18 -7.57 12.22
CA ILE A 424 -2.77 -7.19 13.57
C ILE A 424 -1.85 -5.95 13.56
N MET A 425 -0.89 -5.88 12.65
CA MET A 425 -0.05 -4.69 12.47
C MET A 425 -0.92 -3.47 12.08
N GLN A 426 -1.87 -3.68 11.15
CA GLN A 426 -2.71 -2.63 10.61
C GLN A 426 -3.61 -1.98 11.66
N LYS A 427 -3.93 -2.67 12.78
CA LYS A 427 -4.66 -2.10 13.95
C LYS A 427 -4.00 -0.85 14.51
N PHE A 428 -2.67 -0.75 14.41
CA PHE A 428 -1.90 0.34 15.00
C PHE A 428 -1.33 1.29 13.94
N VAL A 429 -1.01 0.78 12.74
CA VAL A 429 -0.38 1.57 11.68
C VAL A 429 -1.31 2.67 11.14
N ASP A 430 -0.84 3.92 11.15
CA ASP A 430 -1.54 5.11 10.64
C ASP A 430 -1.96 4.94 9.19
N GLN A 431 -0.96 4.63 8.35
CA GLN A 431 -1.12 4.54 6.90
C GLN A 431 -1.43 3.10 6.51
N THR A 432 -0.60 2.46 5.68
CA THR A 432 -0.83 1.12 5.15
C THR A 432 0.47 0.30 5.14
N ILE A 433 0.37 -0.94 4.68
CA ILE A 433 1.41 -1.97 4.70
C ILE A 433 1.54 -2.52 3.29
N SER A 434 2.76 -2.63 2.77
CA SER A 434 3.03 -3.27 1.48
C SER A 434 2.89 -4.80 1.54
N ALA A 435 1.68 -5.28 1.81
CA ALA A 435 1.39 -6.67 2.08
C ALA A 435 1.42 -7.52 0.80
N ASN A 436 2.24 -8.56 0.77
CA ASN A 436 2.35 -9.45 -0.38
C ASN A 436 1.42 -10.67 -0.25
N THR A 437 1.10 -11.29 -1.39
CA THR A 437 0.43 -12.59 -1.45
C THR A 437 1.27 -13.56 -2.27
N ASN A 438 1.52 -14.75 -1.74
CA ASN A 438 2.50 -15.68 -2.28
C ASN A 438 1.85 -17.02 -2.60
N TYR A 439 2.17 -17.58 -3.77
CA TYR A 439 1.61 -18.85 -4.21
C TYR A 439 2.68 -19.71 -4.88
N ASP A 440 2.84 -20.94 -4.41
CA ASP A 440 3.67 -21.96 -5.05
C ASP A 440 2.74 -22.92 -5.82
N PRO A 441 2.72 -22.89 -7.16
CA PRO A 441 1.84 -23.74 -7.96
C PRO A 441 2.04 -25.24 -7.68
N ASN A 442 3.23 -25.66 -7.23
CA ASN A 442 3.52 -27.06 -6.92
C ASN A 442 2.78 -27.59 -5.68
N LYS A 443 2.25 -26.68 -4.83
CA LYS A 443 1.43 -27.05 -3.66
C LYS A 443 -0.04 -27.32 -4.02
N PHE A 444 -0.42 -27.16 -5.30
CA PHE A 444 -1.80 -27.33 -5.76
C PHE A 444 -1.92 -28.42 -6.82
N GLU A 445 -3.06 -29.10 -6.83
CA GLU A 445 -3.38 -30.12 -7.82
C GLU A 445 -3.30 -29.55 -9.25
N GLY A 446 -2.58 -30.26 -10.14
CA GLY A 446 -2.40 -29.84 -11.52
C GLY A 446 -1.44 -28.67 -11.74
N GLY A 447 -0.66 -28.28 -10.71
CA GLY A 447 0.39 -27.25 -10.85
C GLY A 447 -0.17 -25.85 -11.13
N LYS A 448 -1.40 -25.56 -10.69
CA LYS A 448 -2.10 -24.29 -10.92
C LYS A 448 -2.79 -23.82 -9.65
N VAL A 449 -2.61 -22.54 -9.33
CA VAL A 449 -3.27 -21.92 -8.19
C VAL A 449 -4.77 -21.75 -8.50
N PRO A 450 -5.69 -22.34 -7.72
CA PRO A 450 -7.11 -22.21 -7.99
C PRO A 450 -7.61 -20.78 -7.75
N MET A 451 -8.47 -20.27 -8.65
CA MET A 451 -9.10 -18.94 -8.51
C MET A 451 -9.82 -18.78 -7.15
N LYS A 452 -10.44 -19.87 -6.67
CA LYS A 452 -11.09 -19.91 -5.36
C LYS A 452 -10.14 -19.51 -4.21
N VAL A 453 -8.89 -19.97 -4.24
CA VAL A 453 -7.89 -19.65 -3.21
C VAL A 453 -7.53 -18.17 -3.28
N LEU A 454 -7.30 -17.63 -4.48
CA LEU A 454 -7.02 -16.21 -4.69
C LEU A 454 -8.13 -15.31 -4.12
N LEU A 455 -9.39 -15.64 -4.42
CA LEU A 455 -10.54 -14.89 -3.94
C LEU A 455 -10.77 -15.06 -2.42
N GLN A 456 -10.45 -16.24 -1.86
CA GLN A 456 -10.51 -16.47 -0.42
C GLN A 456 -9.48 -15.63 0.34
N ASP A 457 -8.23 -15.57 -0.14
CA ASP A 457 -7.18 -14.76 0.48
C ASP A 457 -7.52 -13.25 0.40
N LEU A 458 -8.06 -12.81 -0.74
CA LEU A 458 -8.55 -11.44 -0.94
C LEU A 458 -9.67 -11.07 0.05
N LEU A 459 -10.67 -11.94 0.21
CA LEU A 459 -11.74 -11.77 1.19
C LEU A 459 -11.25 -11.85 2.64
N GLY A 460 -10.27 -12.71 2.91
CA GLY A 460 -9.61 -12.82 4.22
C GLY A 460 -8.88 -11.54 4.60
N ALA A 461 -8.11 -10.97 3.68
CA ALA A 461 -7.45 -9.68 3.86
C ALA A 461 -8.47 -8.56 4.14
N TYR A 462 -9.54 -8.47 3.35
CA TYR A 462 -10.61 -7.51 3.60
C TYR A 462 -11.29 -7.72 4.97
N LYS A 463 -11.58 -8.98 5.35
CA LYS A 463 -12.23 -9.31 6.62
C LYS A 463 -11.43 -8.84 7.83
N LEU A 464 -10.10 -8.94 7.75
CA LEU A 464 -9.15 -8.59 8.81
C LEU A 464 -8.67 -7.14 8.75
N GLY A 465 -9.24 -6.30 7.87
CA GLY A 465 -8.98 -4.87 7.85
C GLY A 465 -7.69 -4.46 7.13
N VAL A 466 -7.12 -5.35 6.33
CA VAL A 466 -5.94 -5.02 5.49
C VAL A 466 -6.31 -3.93 4.50
N LYS A 467 -5.56 -2.82 4.48
CA LYS A 467 -5.84 -1.66 3.63
C LYS A 467 -5.43 -1.86 2.18
N THR A 468 -4.28 -2.49 1.91
CA THR A 468 -3.79 -2.71 0.54
C THR A 468 -3.16 -4.10 0.36
N LEU A 469 -3.11 -4.55 -0.89
CA LEU A 469 -2.30 -5.70 -1.28
C LEU A 469 -1.33 -5.28 -2.39
N TYR A 470 -0.04 -5.45 -2.12
CA TYR A 470 1.06 -5.11 -3.00
C TYR A 470 1.39 -6.28 -3.94
N TYR A 471 2.61 -6.85 -3.95
CA TYR A 471 2.96 -7.86 -4.94
C TYR A 471 2.16 -9.15 -4.79
N HIS A 472 1.88 -9.76 -5.95
CA HIS A 472 1.50 -11.17 -6.04
C HIS A 472 2.72 -11.94 -6.54
N ASN A 473 3.29 -12.79 -5.68
CA ASN A 473 4.46 -13.59 -6.00
C ASN A 473 4.03 -15.02 -6.34
N THR A 474 4.44 -15.50 -7.51
CA THR A 474 4.25 -16.89 -7.93
C THR A 474 5.60 -17.55 -8.05
N ARG A 475 5.80 -18.70 -7.40
CA ARG A 475 7.05 -19.46 -7.53
C ARG A 475 7.14 -20.05 -8.94
N ASP A 476 8.16 -19.67 -9.70
CA ASP A 476 8.38 -20.09 -11.08
C ASP A 476 9.14 -21.41 -11.22
N GLY A 477 9.60 -21.99 -10.10
CA GLY A 477 10.30 -23.27 -10.07
C GLY A 477 11.74 -23.22 -10.56
N ALA A 478 12.25 -22.04 -10.93
CA ALA A 478 13.68 -21.84 -11.11
C ALA A 478 14.36 -21.96 -9.75
N SER A 479 15.30 -22.89 -9.60
CA SER A 479 16.21 -22.87 -8.46
C SER A 479 16.95 -21.53 -8.46
N ASP A 480 17.06 -20.87 -7.31
CA ASP A 480 17.89 -19.66 -7.14
C ASP A 480 19.40 -19.90 -7.43
N ALA A 481 19.77 -21.09 -7.91
CA ALA A 481 21.04 -21.38 -8.57
C ALA A 481 21.05 -20.74 -9.98
N GLN A 482 21.39 -19.46 -10.05
CA GLN A 482 22.00 -18.89 -11.25
C GLN A 482 23.45 -19.39 -11.35
N ASP A 483 23.62 -20.65 -11.79
CA ASP A 483 24.94 -21.16 -12.21
C ASP A 483 25.12 -21.17 -13.74
N ASP A 484 24.09 -20.81 -14.53
CA ASP A 484 24.21 -20.69 -15.98
C ASP A 484 23.46 -19.44 -16.47
N THR A 485 24.17 -18.31 -16.61
CA THR A 485 23.80 -17.31 -17.62
C THR A 485 24.39 -17.75 -18.95
N PRO A 486 23.58 -17.92 -20.02
CA PRO A 486 24.12 -17.81 -21.37
C PRO A 486 24.75 -16.43 -21.50
N ASP A 487 25.90 -16.36 -22.15
CA ASP A 487 26.58 -15.11 -22.48
C ASP A 487 25.55 -14.06 -22.94
N VAL A 488 25.69 -12.85 -22.39
CA VAL A 488 25.00 -11.67 -22.91
C VAL A 488 25.55 -11.46 -24.32
N GLU A 489 24.91 -12.06 -25.31
CA GLU A 489 25.08 -11.64 -26.69
C GLU A 489 24.50 -10.23 -26.79
N ASP A 490 25.42 -9.30 -27.04
CA ASP A 490 25.15 -7.96 -27.53
C ASP A 490 24.23 -8.03 -28.76
N ASP A 491 22.92 -7.85 -28.55
CA ASP A 491 22.01 -7.48 -29.63
C ASP A 491 22.12 -5.97 -29.88
N ASP A 492 23.31 -5.60 -30.37
CA ASP A 492 23.62 -4.31 -30.96
C ASP A 492 23.26 -4.40 -32.45
N CYS A 493 22.09 -3.87 -32.84
CA CYS A 493 21.90 -3.16 -34.12
C CYS A 493 20.44 -2.72 -34.34
N ALA A 494 20.17 -1.42 -34.22
CA ALA A 494 19.87 -0.56 -35.39
C ALA A 494 19.44 0.84 -34.94
N GLY A 495 20.37 1.79 -34.98
CA GLY A 495 20.05 3.21 -34.81
C GLY A 495 21.23 4.04 -34.32
N GLY A 496 22.35 3.97 -35.04
CA GLY A 496 23.62 4.57 -34.64
C GLY A 496 23.57 6.10 -34.45
N ALA A 497 24.24 6.54 -33.38
CA ALA A 497 25.18 7.66 -33.41
C ALA A 497 25.99 7.61 -32.10
N CYS A 498 27.20 7.09 -32.22
CA CYS A 498 28.18 6.92 -31.15
C CYS A 498 28.59 8.24 -30.46
N LYS A 499 28.83 8.10 -29.14
CA LYS A 499 29.94 8.63 -28.33
C LYS A 499 30.37 10.09 -28.50
N ILE A 500 30.31 10.85 -27.40
CA ILE A 500 31.50 11.31 -26.65
C ILE A 500 31.24 11.08 -25.16
#